data_AF-A0A6B3H5J3-F1
#
_entry.id   AF-A0A6B3H5J3-F1
#
_cell.length_a   1.000
_cell.length_b   1.000
_cell.length_c   1.000
_cell.angle_alpha   90.00
_cell.angle_beta   90.00
_cell.angle_gamma   90.00
#
_symmetry.space_group_name_H-M   'P 1'
#
loop_
_entity.id
_entity.type
_entity.pdbx_description
1 polymer ?
#
loop_
_entity_poly.entity_id
_entity_poly.type
_entity_poly.pdbx_seq_one_letter_code
_entity_poly.pdbx_strand_id
1 'polypeptide(L)'
;FDAWSLVHAAPEGIETGAVAEAVEAVPQVLSLLQLSAGPVSVPALLDLLAQRIAELHEERCEVPYGAGRAAVESAPGTGRPAPAQDRGADLDALLLDWALEGLAAVGALTLGNGHATLTPLGNWAVWVKLEQICVAAQSPAGNIEQSAADMLLGCARLTPGPARAEYRAWLAARTVGSAVAELLAVARGEDALLRGLAFEALRVVGAPAEPEVRAVVTSPSLRPYALLWLAEYEGADPDDAQEILSREEATWLWVDT
;
A
#
# COMPACT_ATOMS: atom_id res chain seq x y z
N PHE A 1 0.92 10.61 1.35
CA PHE A 1 -0.55 10.75 1.45
C PHE A 1 -1.14 9.59 2.23
N ASP A 2 -0.87 8.34 1.84
CA ASP A 2 -1.39 7.13 2.53
C ASP A 2 -0.98 6.96 3.99
N ALA A 3 0.13 7.59 4.40
CA ALA A 3 0.66 7.52 5.75
C ALA A 3 0.28 8.73 6.63
N TRP A 4 -0.82 9.44 6.31
CA TRP A 4 -1.27 10.61 7.09
C TRP A 4 -1.49 10.26 8.57
N SER A 5 -1.93 9.04 8.86
CA SER A 5 -2.14 8.52 10.22
C SER A 5 -0.85 8.34 11.03
N LEU A 6 0.32 8.28 10.36
CA LEU A 6 1.62 8.28 11.04
C LEU A 6 2.06 9.69 11.47
N VAL A 7 1.59 10.71 10.74
CA VAL A 7 1.88 12.13 11.03
C VAL A 7 0.90 12.70 12.06
N HIS A 8 -0.33 12.17 12.07
CA HIS A 8 -1.39 12.60 12.97
C HIS A 8 -1.90 11.40 13.79
N ALA A 9 -1.34 11.24 14.99
CA ALA A 9 -1.60 10.10 15.86
C ALA A 9 -3.10 9.97 16.20
N ALA A 10 -3.58 8.73 16.29
CA ALA A 10 -4.95 8.44 16.67
C ALA A 10 -5.26 8.94 18.10
N PRO A 11 -6.51 9.33 18.39
CA PRO A 11 -6.90 9.76 19.73
C PRO A 11 -6.69 8.65 20.77
N GLU A 12 -6.31 9.03 21.98
CA GLU A 12 -6.07 8.09 23.07
C GLU A 12 -7.35 7.36 23.49
N GLY A 13 -7.22 6.07 23.84
CA GLY A 13 -8.33 5.28 24.36
C GLY A 13 -9.23 4.64 23.30
N ILE A 14 -8.96 4.83 22.01
CA ILE A 14 -9.64 4.11 20.92
C ILE A 14 -8.96 2.75 20.69
N GLU A 15 -9.77 1.71 20.47
CA GLU A 15 -9.26 0.40 20.08
C GLU A 15 -8.55 0.44 18.71
N THR A 16 -7.40 -0.22 18.59
CA THR A 16 -6.60 -0.24 17.36
C THR A 16 -7.37 -0.78 16.16
N GLY A 17 -8.33 -1.69 16.38
CA GLY A 17 -9.20 -2.23 15.33
C GLY A 17 -10.05 -1.13 14.68
N ALA A 18 -10.71 -0.29 15.48
CA ALA A 18 -11.54 0.81 15.01
C ALA A 18 -10.70 1.87 14.26
N VAL A 19 -9.48 2.14 14.73
CA VAL A 19 -8.53 3.03 14.02
C VAL A 19 -8.18 2.45 12.65
N ALA A 20 -7.90 1.15 12.57
CA ALA A 20 -7.57 0.49 11.31
C ALA A 20 -8.74 0.53 10.32
N GLU A 21 -9.97 0.28 10.79
CA GLU A 21 -11.19 0.34 9.97
C GLU A 21 -11.47 1.76 9.47
N ALA A 22 -11.28 2.78 10.30
CA ALA A 22 -11.39 4.17 9.86
C ALA A 22 -10.36 4.49 8.76
N VAL A 23 -9.09 4.08 8.94
CA VAL A 23 -8.04 4.26 7.92
C VAL A 23 -8.40 3.54 6.62
N GLU A 24 -8.96 2.33 6.70
CA GLU A 24 -9.41 1.54 5.57
C GLU A 24 -10.63 2.16 4.85
N ALA A 25 -11.47 2.91 5.57
CA ALA A 25 -12.63 3.60 5.02
C ALA A 25 -12.32 4.96 4.37
N VAL A 26 -11.22 5.64 4.76
CA VAL A 26 -10.82 6.96 4.21
C VAL A 26 -10.75 7.03 2.67
N PRO A 27 -10.26 6.03 1.92
CA PRO A 27 -10.26 6.06 0.46
C PRO A 27 -11.63 6.35 -0.16
N GLN A 28 -12.73 5.88 0.44
CA GLN A 28 -14.08 6.15 -0.05
C GLN A 28 -14.51 7.59 0.21
N VAL A 29 -14.17 8.15 1.38
CA VAL A 29 -14.37 9.57 1.72
C VAL A 29 -13.64 10.47 0.72
N LEU A 30 -12.38 10.17 0.41
CA LEU A 30 -11.59 10.91 -0.59
C LEU A 30 -12.19 10.82 -2.00
N SER A 31 -12.74 9.66 -2.37
CA SER A 31 -13.41 9.47 -3.65
C SER A 31 -14.67 10.34 -3.78
N LEU A 32 -15.47 10.46 -2.72
CA LEU A 32 -16.64 11.36 -2.71
C LEU A 32 -16.23 12.82 -2.85
N LEU A 33 -15.21 13.27 -2.11
CA LEU A 33 -14.70 14.63 -2.21
C LEU A 33 -14.18 14.94 -3.63
N GLN A 34 -13.49 13.97 -4.25
CA GLN A 34 -12.98 14.08 -5.61
C GLN A 34 -14.10 14.20 -6.65
N LEU A 35 -15.13 13.36 -6.55
CA LEU A 35 -16.26 13.35 -7.48
C LEU A 35 -17.15 14.58 -7.33
N SER A 36 -17.24 15.13 -6.12
CA SER A 36 -18.05 16.31 -5.83
C SER A 36 -17.46 17.59 -6.42
N ALA A 37 -16.15 17.62 -6.71
CA ALA A 37 -15.42 18.76 -7.28
C ALA A 37 -15.69 20.11 -6.56
N GLY A 38 -15.93 20.05 -5.25
CA GLY A 38 -16.36 21.16 -4.43
C GLY A 38 -16.55 20.76 -2.95
N PRO A 39 -17.04 21.68 -2.10
CA PRO A 39 -17.23 21.41 -0.68
C PRO A 39 -18.25 20.30 -0.42
N VAL A 40 -17.91 19.36 0.46
CA VAL A 40 -18.83 18.30 0.94
C VAL A 40 -19.04 18.50 2.42
N SER A 41 -20.29 18.37 2.88
CA SER A 41 -20.64 18.59 4.28
C SER A 41 -20.11 17.45 5.17
N VAL A 42 -19.62 17.80 6.37
CA VAL A 42 -19.13 16.83 7.35
C VAL A 42 -20.18 15.76 7.70
N PRO A 43 -21.47 16.08 7.87
CA PRO A 43 -22.50 15.04 8.07
C PRO A 43 -22.58 14.03 6.93
N ALA A 44 -22.45 14.46 5.67
CA ALA A 44 -22.46 13.52 4.54
C ALA A 44 -21.22 12.61 4.52
N LEU A 45 -20.07 13.13 4.96
CA LEU A 45 -18.85 12.34 5.10
C LEU A 45 -18.95 11.35 6.27
N LEU A 46 -19.63 11.73 7.35
CA LEU A 46 -19.89 10.88 8.50
C LEU A 46 -20.80 9.71 8.14
N ASP A 47 -21.92 9.99 7.46
CA ASP A 47 -22.83 8.95 7.00
C ASP A 47 -22.09 7.94 6.10
N LEU A 48 -21.23 8.43 5.21
CA LEU A 48 -20.41 7.57 4.33
C LEU A 48 -19.38 6.74 5.10
N LEU A 49 -18.67 7.35 6.06
CA LEU A 49 -17.66 6.65 6.85
C LEU A 49 -18.32 5.56 7.70
N ALA A 50 -19.39 5.89 8.42
CA ALA A 50 -20.13 4.96 9.27
C ALA A 50 -20.68 3.78 8.45
N GLN A 51 -21.26 4.07 7.26
CA GLN A 51 -21.71 3.03 6.34
C GLN A 51 -20.56 2.10 5.93
N ARG A 52 -19.38 2.64 5.59
CA ARG A 52 -18.26 1.80 5.16
C ARG A 52 -17.65 0.98 6.30
N ILE A 53 -17.57 1.53 7.50
CA ILE A 53 -17.12 0.80 8.69
C ILE A 53 -18.08 -0.36 8.98
N ALA A 54 -19.39 -0.14 8.87
CA ALA A 54 -20.38 -1.22 9.02
C ALA A 54 -20.19 -2.33 7.97
N GLU A 55 -19.95 -1.98 6.70
CA GLU A 55 -19.64 -2.95 5.64
C GLU A 55 -18.35 -3.74 5.92
N LEU A 56 -17.27 -3.07 6.33
CA LEU A 56 -16.01 -3.72 6.70
C LEU A 56 -16.18 -4.69 7.87
N HIS A 57 -17.00 -4.33 8.86
CA HIS A 57 -17.33 -5.24 9.96
C HIS A 57 -18.08 -6.49 9.47
N GLU A 58 -19.04 -6.34 8.56
CA GLU A 58 -19.77 -7.46 7.96
C GLU A 58 -18.84 -8.38 7.17
N GLU A 59 -18.01 -7.83 6.27
CA GLU A 59 -17.01 -8.55 5.47
C GLU A 59 -16.05 -9.37 6.35
N ARG A 60 -15.63 -8.81 7.49
CA ARG A 60 -14.74 -9.50 8.45
C ARG A 60 -15.44 -10.57 9.28
N CYS A 61 -16.74 -10.43 9.52
CA CYS A 61 -17.54 -11.44 10.24
C CYS A 61 -17.86 -12.65 9.35
N GLU A 62 -17.82 -12.51 8.02
CA GLU A 62 -18.11 -13.60 7.08
C GLU A 62 -16.97 -14.63 6.90
N VAL A 63 -15.85 -14.51 7.62
CA VAL A 63 -14.78 -15.54 7.59
C VAL A 63 -15.28 -16.83 8.26
N PRO A 64 -15.58 -17.93 7.52
CA PRO A 64 -16.00 -19.17 8.14
C PRO A 64 -14.74 -19.92 8.57
N TYR A 65 -14.32 -19.73 9.82
CA TYR A 65 -13.36 -20.64 10.44
C TYR A 65 -14.10 -21.86 11.00
N GLY A 66 -13.67 -23.04 10.58
CA GLY A 66 -14.29 -24.32 10.88
C GLY A 66 -14.52 -24.59 12.37
N ALA A 67 -15.60 -25.32 12.61
CA ALA A 67 -16.05 -25.98 13.83
C ALA A 67 -15.10 -25.99 15.04
N GLY A 68 -15.59 -25.43 16.15
CA GLY A 68 -15.28 -25.98 17.48
C GLY A 68 -15.11 -24.97 18.60
N ARG A 69 -16.22 -24.50 19.19
CA ARG A 69 -16.35 -24.52 20.65
C ARG A 69 -17.79 -24.36 21.12
N ALA A 70 -18.08 -25.13 22.15
CA ALA A 70 -19.37 -25.41 22.73
C ALA A 70 -20.18 -24.16 23.09
N ALA A 71 -21.50 -24.32 22.93
CA ALA A 71 -22.51 -23.48 23.51
C ALA A 71 -22.21 -23.22 24.99
N VAL A 72 -22.13 -21.95 25.37
CA VAL A 72 -22.28 -21.51 26.75
C VAL A 72 -23.57 -20.71 26.80
N GLU A 73 -24.60 -21.34 27.34
CA GLU A 73 -25.86 -20.70 27.71
C GLU A 73 -25.57 -19.49 28.61
N SER A 74 -26.07 -18.31 28.20
CA SER A 74 -26.05 -17.12 29.03
C SER A 74 -27.46 -16.81 29.50
N ALA A 75 -27.66 -16.86 30.82
CA ALA A 75 -28.91 -16.53 31.51
C ALA A 75 -29.26 -15.03 31.39
N PRO A 76 -30.55 -14.64 31.52
CA PRO A 76 -30.97 -13.27 31.27
C PRO A 76 -30.65 -12.34 32.45
N GLY A 77 -29.66 -11.47 32.26
CA GLY A 77 -29.40 -10.31 33.11
C GLY A 77 -30.31 -9.14 32.72
N THR A 78 -31.22 -8.76 33.61
CA THR A 78 -32.11 -7.61 33.46
C THR A 78 -31.35 -6.31 33.72
N GLY A 79 -30.96 -5.64 32.65
CA GLY A 79 -30.53 -4.25 32.64
C GLY A 79 -30.81 -3.69 31.25
N ARG A 80 -31.61 -2.63 31.14
CA ARG A 80 -31.88 -1.98 29.85
C ARG A 80 -30.54 -1.46 29.32
N PRO A 81 -29.99 -1.99 28.21
CA PRO A 81 -28.79 -1.40 27.64
C PRO A 81 -29.14 0.01 27.17
N ALA A 82 -28.32 0.99 27.56
CA ALA A 82 -28.26 2.25 26.83
C ALA A 82 -27.98 1.93 25.34
N PRO A 83 -28.56 2.67 24.39
CA PRO A 83 -28.53 2.31 22.98
C PRO A 83 -27.07 2.16 22.53
N ALA A 84 -26.66 0.94 22.17
CA ALA A 84 -25.33 0.68 21.63
C ALA A 84 -25.07 1.47 20.33
N GLN A 85 -26.15 1.90 19.67
CA GLN A 85 -26.15 2.73 18.47
C GLN A 85 -25.59 4.14 18.71
N ASP A 86 -25.92 4.78 19.84
CA ASP A 86 -25.42 6.14 20.14
C ASP A 86 -23.91 6.15 20.39
N ARG A 87 -23.37 5.08 21.01
CA ARG A 87 -21.93 4.95 21.24
C ARG A 87 -21.13 4.70 19.96
N GLY A 88 -21.73 4.05 18.96
CA GLY A 88 -21.10 3.86 17.65
C GLY A 88 -21.02 5.17 16.89
N ALA A 89 -22.12 5.92 16.83
CA ALA A 89 -22.19 7.20 16.15
C ALA A 89 -21.21 8.25 16.72
N ASP A 90 -21.06 8.32 18.05
CA ASP A 90 -20.09 9.21 18.70
C ASP A 90 -18.64 8.84 18.36
N LEU A 91 -18.34 7.53 18.26
CA LEU A 91 -17.02 7.05 17.88
C LEU A 91 -16.71 7.36 16.40
N ASP A 92 -17.67 7.12 15.50
CA ASP A 92 -17.51 7.39 14.07
C ASP A 92 -17.29 8.87 13.80
N ALA A 93 -17.99 9.75 14.51
CA ALA A 93 -17.79 11.20 14.43
C ALA A 93 -16.36 11.58 14.86
N LEU A 94 -15.89 11.02 15.97
CA LEU A 94 -14.55 11.28 16.48
C LEU A 94 -13.45 10.74 15.54
N LEU A 95 -13.67 9.57 14.92
CA LEU A 95 -12.77 8.99 13.92
C LEU A 95 -12.76 9.80 12.62
N LEU A 96 -13.92 10.31 12.19
CA LEU A 96 -14.00 11.20 11.04
C LEU A 96 -13.23 12.49 11.28
N ASP A 97 -13.47 13.15 12.42
CA ASP A 97 -12.78 14.40 12.77
C ASP A 97 -11.27 14.18 12.78
N TRP A 98 -10.79 13.11 13.43
CA TRP A 98 -9.38 12.73 13.41
C TRP A 98 -8.84 12.52 11.99
N ALA A 99 -9.57 11.82 11.13
CA ALA A 99 -9.14 11.57 9.75
C ALA A 99 -9.08 12.87 8.93
N LEU A 100 -10.09 13.72 9.05
CA LEU A 100 -10.18 15.01 8.37
C LEU A 100 -9.06 15.96 8.82
N GLU A 101 -8.79 16.02 10.12
CA GLU A 101 -7.69 16.81 10.68
C GLU A 101 -6.32 16.30 10.21
N GLY A 102 -6.10 14.99 10.22
CA GLY A 102 -4.87 14.38 9.74
C GLY A 102 -4.61 14.63 8.25
N LEU A 103 -5.67 14.53 7.43
CA LEU A 103 -5.62 14.86 6.01
C LEU A 103 -5.35 16.36 5.79
N ALA A 104 -6.00 17.23 6.56
CA ALA A 104 -5.73 18.67 6.52
C ALA A 104 -4.28 19.00 6.89
N ALA A 105 -3.72 18.32 7.89
CA ALA A 105 -2.34 18.52 8.35
C ALA A 105 -1.29 18.19 7.29
N VAL A 106 -1.57 17.22 6.41
CA VAL A 106 -0.70 16.90 5.26
C VAL A 106 -1.06 17.70 3.99
N GLY A 107 -1.97 18.67 4.10
CA GLY A 107 -2.38 19.55 3.00
C GLY A 107 -3.31 18.92 1.98
N ALA A 108 -3.94 17.78 2.30
CA ALA A 108 -4.84 17.07 1.40
C ALA A 108 -6.15 17.81 1.14
N LEU A 109 -6.70 18.41 2.20
CA LEU A 109 -8.00 19.08 2.17
C LEU A 109 -7.98 20.33 3.05
N THR A 110 -8.97 21.18 2.87
CA THR A 110 -9.29 22.28 3.79
C THR A 110 -10.61 21.99 4.49
N LEU A 111 -10.71 22.43 5.74
CA LEU A 111 -11.92 22.37 6.55
C LEU A 111 -12.47 23.78 6.74
N GLY A 112 -13.78 23.96 6.56
CA GLY A 112 -14.44 25.25 6.75
C GLY A 112 -15.95 25.15 6.75
N ASN A 113 -16.61 25.87 7.66
CA ASN A 113 -18.08 25.96 7.76
C ASN A 113 -18.79 24.58 7.79
N GLY A 114 -18.21 23.59 8.47
CA GLY A 114 -18.77 22.23 8.50
C GLY A 114 -18.68 21.48 7.16
N HIS A 115 -17.74 21.88 6.30
CA HIS A 115 -17.44 21.22 5.03
C HIS A 115 -15.95 20.90 4.92
N ALA A 116 -15.64 19.87 4.14
CA ALA A 116 -14.29 19.56 3.67
C ALA A 116 -14.19 19.78 2.16
N THR A 117 -13.05 20.24 1.67
CA THR A 117 -12.77 20.42 0.23
C THR A 117 -11.37 19.94 -0.08
N LEU A 118 -11.18 19.13 -1.13
CA LEU A 118 -9.83 18.75 -1.56
C LEU A 118 -9.05 19.98 -2.02
N THR A 119 -7.78 20.04 -1.62
CA THR A 119 -6.83 20.98 -2.23
C THR A 119 -6.41 20.46 -3.61
N PRO A 120 -5.73 21.29 -4.43
CA PRO A 120 -5.09 20.79 -5.64
C PRO A 120 -4.12 19.62 -5.40
N LEU A 121 -3.42 19.62 -4.25
CA LEU A 121 -2.53 18.53 -3.86
C LEU A 121 -3.32 17.25 -3.53
N GLY A 122 -4.41 17.36 -2.76
CA GLY A 122 -5.28 16.23 -2.47
C GLY A 122 -5.92 15.66 -3.72
N ASN A 123 -6.41 16.53 -4.61
CA ASN A 123 -6.97 16.12 -5.90
C ASN A 123 -5.95 15.35 -6.74
N TRP A 124 -4.70 15.85 -6.82
CA TRP A 124 -3.62 15.15 -7.50
C TRP A 124 -3.32 13.80 -6.85
N ALA A 125 -3.26 13.73 -5.51
CA ALA A 125 -2.98 12.48 -4.80
C ALA A 125 -4.07 11.41 -5.04
N VAL A 126 -5.36 11.79 -5.02
CA VAL A 126 -6.46 10.88 -5.34
C VAL A 126 -6.41 10.44 -6.80
N TRP A 127 -6.12 11.37 -7.73
CA TRP A 127 -5.96 11.05 -9.14
C TRP A 127 -4.82 10.04 -9.38
N VAL A 128 -3.67 10.21 -8.73
CA VAL A 128 -2.55 9.25 -8.81
C VAL A 128 -2.98 7.86 -8.32
N LYS A 129 -3.80 7.78 -7.26
CA LYS A 129 -4.34 6.51 -6.78
C LYS A 129 -5.29 5.85 -7.77
N LEU A 130 -6.19 6.62 -8.37
CA LEU A 130 -7.08 6.10 -9.40
C LEU A 130 -6.30 5.65 -10.65
N GLU A 131 -5.27 6.41 -11.05
CA GLU A 131 -4.40 6.02 -12.15
C GLU A 131 -3.66 4.71 -11.84
N GLN A 132 -3.13 4.53 -10.63
CA GLN A 132 -2.51 3.28 -10.19
C GLN A 132 -3.49 2.09 -10.28
N ILE A 133 -4.75 2.28 -9.88
CA ILE A 133 -5.80 1.25 -10.02
C ILE A 133 -6.09 0.96 -11.49
N CYS A 134 -6.15 1.97 -12.35
CA CYS A 134 -6.35 1.78 -13.80
C CYS A 134 -5.16 1.07 -14.46
N VAL A 135 -3.93 1.40 -14.06
CA VAL A 135 -2.71 0.72 -14.52
C VAL A 135 -2.72 -0.74 -14.05
N ALA A 136 -3.09 -0.99 -12.79
CA ALA A 136 -3.27 -2.34 -12.26
C ALA A 136 -4.28 -3.12 -13.10
N ALA A 137 -5.50 -2.59 -13.26
CA ALA A 137 -6.60 -3.22 -13.99
C ALA A 137 -6.30 -3.51 -15.47
N GLN A 138 -5.28 -2.86 -16.04
CA GLN A 138 -4.85 -3.04 -17.43
C GLN A 138 -3.66 -3.98 -17.58
N SER A 139 -3.22 -4.71 -16.53
CA SER A 139 -2.19 -5.76 -16.62
C SER A 139 -2.48 -6.68 -17.80
N PRO A 140 -1.67 -6.63 -18.88
CA PRO A 140 -1.91 -7.44 -20.08
C PRO A 140 -1.97 -8.95 -19.83
N ALA A 141 -1.27 -9.46 -18.81
CA ALA A 141 -1.09 -10.87 -18.50
C ALA A 141 -1.78 -11.33 -17.21
N GLY A 142 -2.33 -10.41 -16.40
CA GLY A 142 -3.11 -10.74 -15.20
C GLY A 142 -2.31 -11.23 -14.00
N ASN A 143 -1.04 -10.81 -13.86
CA ASN A 143 -0.17 -11.28 -12.78
C ASN A 143 -0.38 -10.57 -11.43
N ILE A 144 -1.37 -9.68 -11.32
CA ILE A 144 -1.54 -8.77 -10.17
C ILE A 144 -1.64 -9.53 -8.83
N GLU A 145 -2.38 -10.63 -8.82
CA GLU A 145 -2.65 -11.46 -7.64
C GLU A 145 -1.56 -12.50 -7.37
N GLN A 146 -0.59 -12.63 -8.27
CA GLN A 146 0.46 -13.65 -8.17
C GLN A 146 1.54 -13.25 -7.17
N SER A 147 2.26 -14.26 -6.67
CA SER A 147 3.51 -14.05 -5.94
C SER A 147 4.52 -13.28 -6.80
N ALA A 148 5.49 -12.61 -6.17
CA ALA A 148 6.57 -11.95 -6.89
C ALA A 148 7.32 -12.93 -7.81
N ALA A 149 7.58 -14.15 -7.36
CA ALA A 149 8.29 -15.16 -8.16
C ALA A 149 7.50 -15.54 -9.42
N ASP A 150 6.20 -15.84 -9.25
CA ASP A 150 5.34 -16.24 -10.37
C ASP A 150 5.10 -15.07 -11.34
N MET A 151 4.95 -13.85 -10.83
CA MET A 151 4.85 -12.65 -11.65
C MET A 151 6.12 -12.44 -12.48
N LEU A 152 7.31 -12.52 -11.87
CA LEU A 152 8.58 -12.34 -12.57
C LEU A 152 8.78 -13.43 -13.64
N LEU A 153 8.50 -14.70 -13.32
CA LEU A 153 8.53 -15.80 -14.28
C LEU A 153 7.52 -15.60 -15.42
N GLY A 154 6.32 -15.14 -15.12
CA GLY A 154 5.29 -14.79 -16.10
C GLY A 154 5.75 -13.70 -17.07
N CYS A 155 6.58 -12.77 -16.59
CA CYS A 155 7.13 -11.66 -17.38
C CYS A 155 8.40 -12.03 -18.15
N ALA A 156 9.07 -13.15 -17.86
CA ALA A 156 10.39 -13.48 -18.41
C ALA A 156 10.44 -13.57 -19.95
N ARG A 157 9.31 -13.83 -20.61
CA ARG A 157 9.20 -13.89 -22.08
C ARG A 157 8.70 -12.61 -22.73
N LEU A 158 8.44 -11.57 -21.96
CA LEU A 158 7.95 -10.29 -22.46
C LEU A 158 9.12 -9.40 -22.89
N THR A 159 8.84 -8.45 -23.78
CA THR A 159 9.79 -7.36 -24.06
C THR A 159 9.85 -6.39 -22.86
N PRO A 160 10.93 -5.59 -22.72
CA PRO A 160 11.13 -4.76 -21.52
C PRO A 160 9.98 -3.79 -21.20
N GLY A 161 9.33 -3.22 -22.22
CA GLY A 161 8.20 -2.31 -22.04
C GLY A 161 6.99 -2.99 -21.37
N PRO A 162 6.43 -4.06 -21.98
CA PRO A 162 5.37 -4.87 -21.39
C PRO A 162 5.73 -5.47 -20.02
N ALA A 163 6.95 -5.98 -19.82
CA ALA A 163 7.38 -6.48 -18.51
C ALA A 163 7.32 -5.38 -17.44
N ARG A 164 7.80 -4.16 -17.74
CA ARG A 164 7.69 -3.02 -16.84
C ARG A 164 6.24 -2.60 -16.56
N ALA A 165 5.34 -2.76 -17.53
CA ALA A 165 3.91 -2.51 -17.30
C ALA A 165 3.31 -3.52 -16.32
N GLU A 166 3.65 -4.80 -16.46
CA GLU A 166 3.28 -5.85 -15.48
C GLU A 166 3.83 -5.56 -14.09
N TYR A 167 5.11 -5.15 -13.99
CA TYR A 167 5.70 -4.79 -12.70
C TYR A 167 4.96 -3.64 -12.04
N ARG A 168 4.61 -2.58 -12.79
CA ARG A 168 3.82 -1.46 -12.26
C ARG A 168 2.43 -1.90 -11.81
N ALA A 169 1.76 -2.74 -12.59
CA ALA A 169 0.43 -3.24 -12.26
C ALA A 169 0.45 -4.14 -11.01
N TRP A 170 1.44 -5.04 -10.91
CA TRP A 170 1.71 -5.83 -9.73
C TRP A 170 1.92 -4.88 -8.53
N LEU A 171 2.90 -3.96 -8.61
CA LEU A 171 3.23 -3.02 -7.52
C LEU A 171 2.04 -2.18 -7.04
N ALA A 172 1.17 -1.75 -7.96
CA ALA A 172 0.01 -0.91 -7.64
C ALA A 172 -1.03 -1.59 -6.74
N ALA A 173 -1.05 -2.93 -6.68
CA ALA A 173 -2.00 -3.69 -5.88
C ALA A 173 -1.53 -3.98 -4.44
N ARG A 174 -0.35 -3.47 -4.02
CA ARG A 174 0.17 -3.72 -2.67
C ARG A 174 0.98 -2.55 -2.10
N THR A 175 1.33 -2.66 -0.82
CA THR A 175 2.19 -1.66 -0.17
C THR A 175 3.63 -1.76 -0.70
N VAL A 176 4.30 -0.61 -0.83
CA VAL A 176 5.67 -0.56 -1.37
C VAL A 176 6.65 -1.38 -0.51
N GLY A 177 6.55 -1.29 0.81
CA GLY A 177 7.40 -2.08 1.72
C GLY A 177 7.23 -3.58 1.54
N SER A 178 5.97 -4.06 1.43
CA SER A 178 5.70 -5.48 1.17
C SER A 178 6.26 -5.92 -0.17
N ALA A 179 6.07 -5.13 -1.23
CA ALA A 179 6.58 -5.44 -2.56
C ALA A 179 8.11 -5.54 -2.59
N VAL A 180 8.81 -4.57 -1.99
CA VAL A 180 10.29 -4.56 -1.93
C VAL A 180 10.80 -5.77 -1.15
N ALA A 181 10.20 -6.07 0.00
CA ALA A 181 10.56 -7.24 0.80
C ALA A 181 10.39 -8.55 0.03
N GLU A 182 9.28 -8.70 -0.70
CA GLU A 182 8.97 -9.89 -1.49
C GLU A 182 9.92 -10.04 -2.70
N LEU A 183 10.18 -8.96 -3.45
CA LEU A 183 11.15 -8.96 -4.56
C LEU A 183 12.56 -9.32 -4.08
N LEU A 184 13.01 -8.76 -2.94
CA LEU A 184 14.30 -9.11 -2.36
C LEU A 184 14.31 -10.55 -1.84
N ALA A 185 13.18 -11.08 -1.34
CA ALA A 185 13.09 -12.50 -0.96
C ALA A 185 13.28 -13.42 -2.18
N VAL A 186 12.64 -13.09 -3.31
CA VAL A 186 12.87 -13.79 -4.58
C VAL A 186 14.32 -13.68 -5.02
N ALA A 187 14.89 -12.47 -4.97
CA ALA A 187 16.26 -12.22 -5.35
C ALA A 187 17.27 -13.03 -4.51
N ARG A 188 16.97 -13.36 -3.24
CA ARG A 188 17.83 -14.20 -2.38
C ARG A 188 17.80 -15.68 -2.74
N GLY A 189 16.84 -16.13 -3.54
CA GLY A 189 16.72 -17.53 -3.96
C GLY A 189 17.90 -18.02 -4.81
N GLU A 190 17.84 -19.28 -5.25
CA GLU A 190 18.92 -19.90 -6.03
C GLU A 190 18.82 -19.63 -7.54
N ASP A 191 17.70 -19.07 -8.02
CA ASP A 191 17.44 -18.86 -9.44
C ASP A 191 18.03 -17.53 -9.93
N ALA A 192 19.06 -17.62 -10.77
CA ALA A 192 19.79 -16.49 -11.35
C ALA A 192 18.89 -15.56 -12.19
N LEU A 193 17.98 -16.15 -13.00
CA LEU A 193 17.04 -15.39 -13.82
C LEU A 193 16.12 -14.55 -12.93
N LEU A 194 15.54 -15.17 -11.90
CA LEU A 194 14.67 -14.47 -10.96
C LEU A 194 15.41 -13.38 -10.18
N ARG A 195 16.69 -13.58 -9.85
CA ARG A 195 17.51 -12.56 -9.19
C ARG A 195 17.67 -11.32 -10.06
N GLY A 196 18.04 -11.48 -11.33
CA GLY A 196 18.11 -10.36 -12.28
C GLY A 196 16.76 -9.66 -12.48
N LEU A 197 15.69 -10.43 -12.69
CA LEU A 197 14.34 -9.88 -12.88
C LEU A 197 13.82 -9.14 -11.65
N ALA A 198 14.12 -9.61 -10.44
CA ALA A 198 13.75 -8.92 -9.21
C ALA A 198 14.40 -7.54 -9.11
N PHE A 199 15.68 -7.39 -9.50
CA PHE A 199 16.34 -6.09 -9.55
C PHE A 199 15.82 -5.18 -10.67
N GLU A 200 15.39 -5.73 -11.82
CA GLU A 200 14.64 -4.96 -12.82
C GLU A 200 13.31 -4.43 -12.27
N ALA A 201 12.58 -5.23 -11.51
CA ALA A 201 11.34 -4.79 -10.86
C ALA A 201 11.61 -3.74 -9.76
N LEU A 202 12.71 -3.87 -9.00
CA LEU A 202 13.11 -2.86 -8.00
C LEU A 202 13.46 -1.51 -8.65
N ARG A 203 13.98 -1.46 -9.89
CA ARG A 203 14.13 -0.20 -10.64
C ARG A 203 12.80 0.50 -10.91
N VAL A 204 11.72 -0.27 -11.09
CA VAL A 204 10.37 0.29 -11.25
C VAL A 204 9.86 0.90 -9.93
N VAL A 205 10.25 0.34 -8.78
CA VAL A 205 9.94 0.91 -7.46
C VAL A 205 10.67 2.24 -7.25
N GLY A 206 11.96 2.31 -7.59
CA GLY A 206 12.77 3.53 -7.50
C GLY A 206 13.14 3.92 -6.06
N ALA A 207 13.11 5.22 -5.74
CA ALA A 207 13.59 5.78 -4.48
C ALA A 207 13.14 5.07 -3.19
N PRO A 208 11.87 4.63 -3.05
CA PRO A 208 11.44 3.90 -1.85
C PRO A 208 12.16 2.56 -1.60
N ALA A 209 12.75 1.94 -2.63
CA ALA A 209 13.49 0.69 -2.48
C ALA A 209 14.94 0.90 -2.01
N GLU A 210 15.47 2.13 -2.08
CA GLU A 210 16.88 2.43 -1.84
C GLU A 210 17.41 1.94 -0.49
N PRO A 211 16.72 2.13 0.65
CA PRO A 211 17.26 1.71 1.94
C PRO A 211 17.42 0.19 2.04
N GLU A 212 16.47 -0.55 1.49
CA GLU A 212 16.46 -2.01 1.48
C GLU A 212 17.49 -2.57 0.48
N VAL A 213 17.66 -1.92 -0.67
CA VAL A 213 18.71 -2.27 -1.64
C VAL A 213 20.10 -2.02 -1.05
N ARG A 214 20.30 -0.89 -0.36
CA ARG A 214 21.56 -0.59 0.34
C ARG A 214 21.85 -1.62 1.42
N ALA A 215 20.85 -2.08 2.16
CA ALA A 215 21.00 -3.09 3.20
C ALA A 215 21.49 -4.45 2.65
N VAL A 216 21.10 -4.83 1.42
CA VAL A 216 21.51 -6.12 0.83
C VAL A 216 22.88 -6.12 0.16
N VAL A 217 23.59 -4.99 0.11
CA VAL A 217 24.98 -4.89 -0.39
C VAL A 217 25.94 -5.80 0.39
N THR A 218 25.61 -6.20 1.61
CA THR A 218 26.41 -7.16 2.40
C THR A 218 26.13 -8.62 2.05
N SER A 219 25.08 -8.91 1.28
CA SER A 219 24.73 -10.27 0.86
C SER A 219 25.54 -10.65 -0.38
N PRO A 220 26.45 -11.65 -0.34
CA PRO A 220 27.38 -11.92 -1.44
C PRO A 220 26.70 -12.14 -2.80
N SER A 221 25.58 -12.88 -2.83
CA SER A 221 24.82 -13.15 -4.06
C SER A 221 24.00 -11.98 -4.56
N LEU A 222 23.71 -10.96 -3.73
CA LEU A 222 22.95 -9.79 -4.16
C LEU A 222 23.83 -8.58 -4.42
N ARG A 223 25.04 -8.60 -3.86
CA ARG A 223 25.93 -7.44 -3.83
C ARG A 223 26.19 -6.86 -5.23
N PRO A 224 26.51 -7.64 -6.27
CA PRO A 224 26.74 -7.06 -7.60
C PRO A 224 25.50 -6.36 -8.16
N TYR A 225 24.31 -6.97 -8.01
CA TYR A 225 23.06 -6.37 -8.45
C TYR A 225 22.70 -5.11 -7.67
N ALA A 226 22.90 -5.12 -6.35
CA ALA A 226 22.63 -3.98 -5.48
C ALA A 226 23.55 -2.78 -5.78
N LEU A 227 24.84 -3.02 -6.04
CA LEU A 227 25.77 -1.98 -6.42
C LEU A 227 25.40 -1.33 -7.76
N LEU A 228 25.04 -2.13 -8.78
CA LEU A 228 24.59 -1.61 -10.07
C LEU A 228 23.28 -0.83 -9.94
N TRP A 229 22.33 -1.32 -9.14
CA TRP A 229 21.08 -0.62 -8.87
C TRP A 229 21.32 0.74 -8.18
N LEU A 230 22.20 0.78 -7.18
CA LEU A 230 22.54 2.02 -6.46
C LEU A 230 23.28 3.01 -7.35
N ALA A 231 24.22 2.55 -8.19
CA ALA A 231 24.92 3.40 -9.13
C ALA A 231 23.96 4.10 -10.10
N GLU A 232 23.03 3.33 -10.69
CA GLU A 232 21.99 3.88 -11.56
C GLU A 232 21.07 4.84 -10.83
N TYR A 233 20.64 4.51 -9.60
CA TYR A 233 19.82 5.37 -8.77
C TYR A 233 20.51 6.69 -8.41
N GLU A 234 21.82 6.66 -8.15
CA GLU A 234 22.65 7.83 -7.86
C GLU A 234 23.03 8.64 -9.12
N GLY A 235 22.63 8.17 -10.31
CA GLY A 235 22.80 8.87 -11.57
C GLY A 235 24.14 8.62 -12.28
N ALA A 236 24.80 7.50 -11.99
CA ALA A 236 25.97 7.06 -12.76
C ALA A 236 25.59 6.83 -14.23
N ASP A 237 26.54 7.11 -15.13
CA ASP A 237 26.36 6.78 -16.54
C ASP A 237 26.22 5.24 -16.70
N PRO A 238 25.21 4.74 -17.43
CA PRO A 238 25.05 3.31 -17.68
C PRO A 238 26.30 2.64 -18.26
N ASP A 239 27.08 3.37 -19.07
CA ASP A 239 28.31 2.86 -19.67
C ASP A 239 29.43 2.67 -18.62
N ASP A 240 29.45 3.50 -17.57
CA ASP A 240 30.44 3.49 -16.49
C ASP A 240 29.99 2.63 -15.29
N ALA A 241 28.70 2.29 -15.18
CA ALA A 241 28.13 1.61 -14.02
C ALA A 241 28.80 0.26 -13.72
N GLN A 242 29.31 -0.44 -14.74
CA GLN A 242 30.03 -1.71 -14.56
C GLN A 242 31.39 -1.53 -13.85
N GLU A 243 31.98 -0.34 -13.89
CA GLU A 243 33.27 -0.06 -13.24
C GLU A 243 33.17 -0.03 -11.71
N ILE A 244 31.96 0.07 -11.15
CA ILE A 244 31.74 0.01 -9.70
C ILE A 244 31.99 -1.39 -9.12
N LEU A 245 31.91 -2.42 -9.95
CA LEU A 245 32.11 -3.80 -9.55
C LEU A 245 33.61 -4.10 -9.52
N SER A 246 34.05 -4.76 -8.45
CA SER A 246 35.35 -5.43 -8.48
C SER A 246 35.36 -6.52 -9.56
N ARG A 247 36.56 -6.93 -9.97
CA ARG A 247 36.72 -8.00 -10.96
C ARG A 247 36.03 -9.30 -10.53
N GLU A 248 36.08 -9.62 -9.23
CA GLU A 248 35.45 -10.82 -8.68
C GLU A 248 33.92 -10.73 -8.78
N GLU A 249 33.34 -9.58 -8.43
CA GLU A 249 31.90 -9.31 -8.53
C GLU A 249 31.39 -9.33 -9.97
N ALA A 250 32.13 -8.71 -10.90
CA ALA A 250 31.80 -8.76 -12.32
C ALA A 250 31.88 -10.19 -12.90
N THR A 251 32.87 -10.98 -12.45
CA THR A 251 33.00 -12.39 -12.86
C THR A 251 31.86 -13.23 -12.30
N TRP A 252 31.48 -13.02 -11.04
CA TRP A 252 30.34 -13.72 -10.44
C TRP A 252 29.03 -13.41 -11.16
N LEU A 253 28.77 -12.12 -11.45
CA LEU A 253 27.57 -11.68 -12.17
C LEU A 253 27.46 -12.32 -13.56
N TRP A 254 28.60 -12.52 -14.25
CA TRP A 254 28.62 -13.20 -15.54
C TRP A 254 28.26 -14.69 -15.46
N VAL A 255 28.48 -15.33 -14.31
CA VAL A 255 28.07 -16.73 -14.07
C VAL A 255 26.60 -16.81 -13.66
N ASP A 256 26.08 -15.76 -13.01
CA ASP A 256 24.67 -15.63 -12.55
C ASP A 256 23.77 -15.02 -13.66
N THR A 257 23.81 -15.57 -14.88
CA THR A 257 22.95 -15.16 -16.01
C THR A 257 22.24 -16.32 -16.67
#